data_AF-A0A225VVJ7-F1
#
_entry.id   AF-A0A225VVJ7-F1
#
_cell.length_a   1.000
_cell.length_b   1.000
_cell.length_c   1.000
_cell.angle_alpha   90.00
_cell.angle_beta   90.00
_cell.angle_gamma   90.00
#
_symmetry.space_group_name_H-M   'P 1'
#
loop_
_entity.id
_entity.type
_entity.pdbx_description
1 polymer ?
#
loop_
_entity_poly.entity_id
_entity_poly.type
_entity_poly.pdbx_seq_one_letter_code
_entity_poly.pdbx_strand_id
1 'polypeptide(L)'
;MRFTLFYFLSLLFILILFRCSYQCETFQAYRLRTSNSVKDRNCACTQALSKRGTTPKLWDESLGFYTKSWNCAHSHRFSLVGPGERTNHTTRRIDCRAKMNALLFQGHDG
;
A
#
# COMPACT_ATOMS: atom_id res chain seq x y z
N MET A 1 -27.16 4.76 -19.66
CA MET A 1 -27.18 5.01 -18.20
C MET A 1 -25.87 4.53 -17.58
N ARG A 2 -25.10 5.47 -17.01
CA ARG A 2 -24.10 5.35 -15.92
C ARG A 2 -23.18 4.10 -15.87
N PHE A 3 -22.07 4.16 -16.60
CA PHE A 3 -20.94 3.21 -16.54
C PHE A 3 -19.76 3.70 -15.68
N THR A 4 -19.98 4.64 -14.76
CA THR A 4 -18.90 5.28 -13.99
C THR A 4 -18.76 4.78 -12.55
N LEU A 5 -19.67 3.93 -12.05
CA LEU A 5 -19.63 3.45 -10.65
C LEU A 5 -18.80 2.17 -10.42
N PHE A 6 -18.43 1.43 -11.48
CA PHE A 6 -17.74 0.14 -11.34
C PHE A 6 -16.22 0.24 -11.13
N TYR A 7 -15.58 1.33 -11.57
CA TYR A 7 -14.12 1.43 -11.49
C TYR A 7 -13.60 1.71 -10.07
N PHE A 8 -14.32 2.51 -9.28
CA PHE A 8 -13.90 2.86 -7.92
C PHE A 8 -13.91 1.68 -6.94
N LEU A 9 -14.88 0.78 -7.08
CA LEU A 9 -14.95 -0.45 -6.29
C LEU A 9 -13.88 -1.48 -6.72
N SER A 10 -13.42 -1.44 -7.97
CA SER A 10 -12.50 -2.45 -8.51
C SER A 10 -11.13 -2.42 -7.84
N LEU A 11 -10.48 -1.26 -7.73
CA LEU A 11 -9.08 -1.21 -7.29
C LEU A 11 -8.93 -1.50 -5.80
N LEU A 12 -9.81 -0.97 -4.96
CA LEU A 12 -9.82 -1.28 -3.53
C LEU A 12 -10.08 -2.77 -3.30
N PHE A 13 -11.03 -3.35 -4.04
CA PHE A 13 -11.37 -4.76 -3.93
C PHE A 13 -10.23 -5.66 -4.41
N ILE A 14 -9.60 -5.34 -5.54
CA ILE A 14 -8.41 -6.04 -6.05
C ILE A 14 -7.27 -6.02 -5.03
N LEU A 15 -7.00 -4.87 -4.38
CA LEU A 15 -5.94 -4.78 -3.39
C LEU A 15 -6.26 -5.55 -2.10
N ILE A 16 -7.53 -5.59 -1.70
CA ILE A 16 -7.98 -6.40 -0.57
C ILE A 16 -7.84 -7.90 -0.90
N LEU A 17 -8.31 -8.33 -2.08
CA LEU A 17 -8.20 -9.71 -2.53
C LEU A 17 -6.76 -10.16 -2.67
N PHE A 18 -5.90 -9.34 -3.31
CA PHE A 18 -4.48 -9.63 -3.47
C PHE A 18 -3.80 -9.83 -2.11
N ARG A 19 -4.04 -8.92 -1.16
CA ARG A 19 -3.56 -9.08 0.21
C ARG A 19 -4.08 -10.37 0.83
N CYS A 20 -5.38 -10.65 0.78
CA CYS A 20 -5.96 -11.84 1.39
C CYS A 20 -5.41 -13.15 0.79
N SER A 21 -5.28 -13.24 -0.54
CA SER A 21 -4.67 -14.41 -1.21
C SER A 21 -3.23 -14.61 -0.72
N TYR A 22 -2.43 -13.54 -0.78
CA TYR A 22 -1.03 -13.59 -0.38
C TYR A 22 -0.85 -13.94 1.10
N GLN A 23 -1.74 -13.44 1.97
CA GLN A 23 -1.75 -13.80 3.39
C GLN A 23 -2.05 -15.29 3.61
N CYS A 24 -3.00 -15.85 2.87
CA CYS A 24 -3.34 -17.27 2.94
C CYS A 24 -2.17 -18.15 2.46
N GLU A 25 -1.52 -17.78 1.36
CA GLU A 25 -0.39 -18.52 0.79
C GLU A 25 0.85 -18.49 1.67
N THR A 26 1.16 -17.33 2.26
CA THR A 26 2.41 -17.13 3.01
C THR A 26 2.25 -17.38 4.51
N PHE A 27 1.03 -17.63 5.00
CA PHE A 27 0.68 -17.72 6.42
C PHE A 27 1.16 -16.52 7.26
N GLN A 28 1.34 -15.36 6.61
CA GLN A 28 1.82 -14.14 7.25
C GLN A 28 0.69 -13.11 7.36
N ALA A 29 0.58 -12.48 8.53
CA ALA A 29 -0.32 -11.35 8.69
C ALA A 29 0.32 -10.06 8.15
N TYR A 30 -0.39 -9.30 7.31
CA TYR A 30 0.08 -8.01 6.77
C TYR A 30 -0.82 -6.86 7.23
N ARG A 31 -0.21 -5.73 7.61
CA ARG A 31 -0.92 -4.51 8.02
C ARG A 31 -0.55 -3.36 7.11
N LEU A 32 -1.55 -2.57 6.71
CA LEU A 32 -1.35 -1.36 5.91
C LEU A 32 -0.50 -0.36 6.72
N ARG A 33 0.57 0.15 6.10
CA ARG A 33 1.47 1.13 6.70
C ARG A 33 1.28 2.51 6.11
N THR A 34 1.34 2.59 4.80
CA THR A 34 1.25 3.85 4.08
C THR A 34 0.31 3.68 2.90
N SER A 35 -0.44 4.73 2.64
CA SER A 35 -1.22 4.87 1.42
C SER A 35 -0.99 6.28 0.90
N ASN A 36 -0.57 6.38 -0.35
CA ASN A 36 -0.44 7.67 -1.03
C ASN A 36 -1.63 7.83 -1.97
N SER A 37 -2.36 8.93 -1.86
CA SER A 37 -3.48 9.20 -2.75
C SER A 37 -2.97 9.65 -4.13
N VAL A 38 -3.80 9.46 -5.16
CA VAL A 38 -3.49 10.00 -6.49
C VAL A 38 -3.39 11.53 -6.46
N LYS A 39 -4.27 12.17 -5.69
CA LYS A 39 -4.28 13.61 -5.48
C LYS A 39 -2.96 14.13 -4.89
N ASP A 40 -2.46 13.50 -3.83
CA ASP A 40 -1.20 13.90 -3.18
C ASP A 40 -0.01 13.73 -4.13
N ARG A 41 0.02 12.62 -4.89
CA ARG A 41 1.02 12.42 -5.95
C ARG A 41 0.92 13.51 -7.03
N ASN A 42 -0.27 13.79 -7.53
CA ASN A 42 -0.49 14.80 -8.56
C ASN A 42 0.00 16.18 -8.08
N CYS A 43 -0.36 16.57 -6.86
CA CYS A 43 0.10 17.80 -6.24
C CYS A 43 1.63 17.88 -6.17
N ALA A 44 2.28 16.83 -5.64
CA ALA A 44 3.73 16.76 -5.56
C ALA A 44 4.40 16.79 -6.94
N CYS A 45 3.82 16.11 -7.92
CA CYS A 45 4.29 16.08 -9.31
C CYS A 45 4.23 17.47 -9.95
N THR A 46 3.09 18.16 -9.80
CA THR A 46 2.90 19.53 -10.30
C THR A 46 3.88 20.50 -9.67
N GLN A 47 4.07 20.44 -8.34
CA GLN A 47 5.05 21.30 -7.66
C GLN A 47 6.49 21.03 -8.07
N ALA A 48 6.84 19.76 -8.32
CA ALA A 48 8.19 19.38 -8.74
C ALA A 48 8.48 19.80 -10.20
N LEU A 49 7.49 19.67 -11.08
CA LEU A 49 7.64 19.95 -12.51
C LEU A 49 7.41 21.41 -12.87
N SER A 50 6.62 22.17 -12.10
CA SER A 50 6.51 23.62 -12.25
C SER A 50 7.85 24.32 -12.04
N LYS A 51 8.65 23.85 -11.06
CA LYS A 51 10.04 24.29 -10.85
C LYS A 51 10.96 24.01 -12.04
N ARG A 52 10.61 23.05 -12.89
CA ARG A 52 11.37 22.62 -14.07
C ARG A 52 10.79 23.13 -15.39
N GLY A 53 9.69 23.88 -15.36
CA GLY A 53 8.99 24.36 -16.56
C GLY A 53 8.41 23.26 -17.45
N THR A 54 8.17 22.06 -16.92
CA THR A 54 7.64 20.91 -17.68
C THR A 54 6.18 20.62 -17.31
N THR A 55 5.37 20.23 -18.28
CA THR A 55 3.96 19.86 -18.03
C THR A 55 3.87 18.50 -17.32
N PRO A 56 3.19 18.40 -16.16
CA PRO A 56 3.06 17.16 -15.42
C PRO A 56 2.06 16.20 -16.07
N LYS A 57 2.42 14.91 -16.19
CA LYS A 57 1.48 13.83 -16.50
C LYS A 57 0.72 13.47 -15.22
N LEU A 58 -0.52 13.95 -15.14
CA LEU A 58 -1.40 13.70 -14.00
C LEU A 58 -2.18 12.39 -14.19
N TRP A 59 -2.46 11.75 -13.08
CA TRP A 59 -3.35 10.59 -13.02
C TRP A 59 -4.77 11.05 -12.75
N ASP A 60 -5.75 10.28 -13.19
CA ASP A 60 -7.14 10.55 -12.82
C ASP A 60 -7.31 10.37 -11.30
N GLU A 61 -7.73 11.43 -10.62
CA GLU A 61 -7.97 11.43 -9.17
C GLU A 61 -9.08 10.45 -8.76
N SER A 62 -9.92 10.04 -9.73
CA SER A 62 -10.94 9.02 -9.54
C SER A 62 -10.38 7.64 -9.17
N LEU A 63 -9.10 7.40 -9.42
CA LEU A 63 -8.45 6.13 -9.07
C LEU A 63 -8.18 6.01 -7.55
N GLY A 64 -8.31 7.10 -6.80
CA GLY A 64 -8.23 7.15 -5.34
C GLY A 64 -6.82 7.00 -4.79
N PHE A 65 -6.22 5.82 -4.87
CA PHE A 65 -4.90 5.53 -4.30
C PHE A 65 -3.86 5.24 -5.37
N TYR A 66 -2.72 5.94 -5.29
CA TYR A 66 -1.57 5.72 -6.17
C TYR A 66 -0.70 4.56 -5.67
N THR A 67 -0.46 4.50 -4.35
CA THR A 67 0.33 3.42 -3.74
C THR A 67 -0.32 2.95 -2.43
N LYS A 68 -0.16 1.67 -2.13
CA LYS A 68 -0.41 1.10 -0.80
C LYS A 68 0.73 0.16 -0.44
N SER A 69 1.28 0.34 0.76
CA SER A 69 2.36 -0.50 1.29
C SER A 69 1.89 -1.21 2.56
N TRP A 70 2.11 -2.51 2.60
CA TRP A 70 1.83 -3.37 3.75
C TRP A 70 3.11 -3.99 4.27
N ASN A 71 3.26 -4.02 5.59
CA ASN A 71 4.35 -4.74 6.23
C ASN A 71 3.79 -5.95 6.96
N CYS A 72 4.61 -7.00 7.05
CA CYS A 72 4.31 -8.12 7.92
C CYS A 72 4.08 -7.63 9.36
N ALA A 73 3.11 -8.21 10.07
CA ALA A 73 2.86 -7.92 11.48
C ALA A 73 4.09 -8.25 12.36
N HIS A 74 4.90 -9.19 11.90
CA HIS A 74 6.17 -9.57 12.51
C HIS A 74 7.34 -8.64 12.15
N SER A 75 7.12 -7.55 11.40
CA SER A 75 8.21 -6.72 10.85
C SER A 75 8.97 -5.88 11.85
N HIS A 76 8.54 -5.87 13.11
CA HIS A 76 9.23 -5.12 14.14
C HIS A 76 10.24 -6.00 14.82
N ARG A 77 11.30 -5.38 15.33
CA ARG A 77 12.19 -6.05 16.26
C ARG A 77 11.43 -6.37 17.54
N PHE A 78 11.77 -7.51 18.12
CA PHE A 78 11.32 -7.86 19.46
C PHE A 78 11.78 -6.78 20.45
N SER A 79 10.84 -6.26 21.24
CA SER A 79 11.10 -5.35 22.34
C SER A 79 10.33 -5.84 23.56
N LEU A 80 11.02 -6.08 24.66
CA LEU A 80 10.38 -6.31 25.95
C LEU A 80 9.74 -4.99 26.40
N VAL A 81 8.40 -4.96 26.43
CA VAL A 81 7.68 -3.81 27.00
C VAL A 81 7.56 -4.06 28.49
N GLY A 82 8.62 -3.71 29.23
CA GLY A 82 8.70 -3.78 30.69
C GLY A 82 9.52 -4.95 31.24
N PRO A 83 9.77 -4.96 32.57
CA PRO A 83 10.62 -5.94 33.26
C PRO A 83 9.96 -7.31 33.48
N GLY A 84 8.77 -7.54 32.91
CA GLY A 84 7.95 -8.70 33.21
C GLY A 84 8.39 -9.98 32.48
N GLU A 85 8.52 -11.06 33.25
CA GLU A 85 8.83 -12.43 32.81
C GLU A 85 7.57 -13.15 32.30
N ARG A 86 6.88 -12.58 31.32
CA ARG A 86 5.78 -13.31 30.66
C ARG A 86 6.37 -14.29 29.64
N THR A 87 5.93 -15.55 29.69
CA THR A 87 6.30 -16.58 28.72
C THR A 87 6.12 -16.07 27.29
N ASN A 88 7.19 -16.22 26.51
CA ASN A 88 7.30 -15.63 25.19
C ASN A 88 6.61 -16.54 24.16
N HIS A 89 5.50 -16.08 23.59
CA HIS A 89 4.93 -16.73 22.41
C HIS A 89 5.79 -16.39 21.17
N THR A 90 6.30 -17.42 20.50
CA THR A 90 7.14 -17.36 19.27
C THR A 90 6.49 -16.65 18.08
N THR A 91 5.20 -16.28 18.18
CA THR A 91 4.45 -15.48 17.20
C THR A 91 4.69 -13.97 17.29
N ARG A 92 5.60 -13.50 18.16
CA ARG A 92 5.90 -12.07 18.32
C ARG A 92 6.86 -11.55 17.22
N ARG A 93 6.86 -10.23 17.07
CA ARG A 93 7.82 -9.38 16.31
C ARG A 93 9.22 -10.02 16.15
N ILE A 94 9.47 -10.71 15.03
CA ILE A 94 10.73 -11.42 14.72
C ILE A 94 11.60 -10.68 13.69
N ASP A 95 11.43 -9.37 13.53
CA ASP A 95 12.14 -8.56 12.53
C ASP A 95 11.93 -9.07 11.09
N CYS A 96 10.72 -9.50 10.77
CA CYS A 96 10.38 -10.00 9.44
C CYS A 96 10.48 -8.87 8.39
N ARG A 97 11.38 -9.04 7.42
CA ARG A 97 11.62 -8.04 6.36
C ARG A 97 10.57 -8.03 5.25
N ALA A 98 9.60 -8.94 5.31
CA ALA A 98 8.58 -9.07 4.27
C ALA A 98 7.68 -7.83 4.19
N LYS A 99 7.57 -7.30 2.98
CA LYS A 99 6.79 -6.11 2.63
C LYS A 99 6.12 -6.34 1.30
N MET A 100 4.90 -5.84 1.17
CA MET A 100 4.11 -5.91 -0.04
C MET A 100 3.75 -4.49 -0.44
N ASN A 101 3.99 -4.14 -1.69
CA ASN A 101 3.69 -2.81 -2.22
C ASN A 101 2.84 -2.98 -3.47
N ALA A 102 1.70 -2.30 -3.50
CA ALA A 102 0.90 -2.17 -4.71
C ALA A 102 1.02 -0.74 -5.22
N LEU A 103 1.26 -0.64 -6.52
CA LEU A 103 1.50 0.60 -7.23
C LEU A 103 0.58 0.64 -8.43
N LEU A 104 -0.03 1.80 -8.68
CA LEU A 104 -0.74 2.05 -9.90
C LEU A 104 0.28 2.24 -11.05
N PHE A 105 0.17 1.40 -12.07
CA PHE A 105 1.00 1.44 -13.28
C PHE A 105 0.12 1.67 -14.51
N GLN A 106 0.63 2.40 -15.50
CA GLN A 106 -0.04 2.61 -16.78
C GLN A 106 0.46 1.51 -17.70
N GLY A 107 -0.39 0.54 -18.01
CA GLY A 107 -0.13 -0.39 -19.09
C GLY A 107 0.15 0.40 -20.37
N HIS A 108 1.20 0.03 -21.10
CA HIS A 108 1.40 0.56 -22.44
C HIS A 108 0.49 -0.24 -23.37
N ASP A 109 -0.79 0.10 -23.36
CA ASP A 109 -1.75 -0.43 -24.32
C ASP A 109 -1.42 0.27 -25.65
N GLY A 110 -0.74 -0.46 -26.54
CA GLY A 110 -0.40 -0.02 -27.89
C GLY A 110 -1.61 0.09 -28.80
#